data_AF-W6QTL9-F1
#
_entry.id   AF-W6QTL9-F1
#
_cell.length_a   1.000
_cell.length_b   1.000
_cell.length_c   1.000
_cell.angle_alpha   90.00
_cell.angle_beta   90.00
_cell.angle_gamma   90.00
#
_symmetry.space_group_name_H-M   'P 1'
#
loop_
_entity.id
_entity.type
_entity.pdbx_description
1 polymer ?
#
loop_
_entity_poly.entity_id
_entity_poly.type
_entity_poly.pdbx_seq_one_letter_code
_entity_poly.pdbx_strand_id
1 'polypeptide(L)'
;MHFHSGQLGFLLPIISACLFASVESKSSEHPRSAFTFDQLWKLEKGFWDSFLYPANLKQTQGNASTIFASDVQGRVDITRTFDGDELNREYIFGLFADPEHVSLVGVPIAYNITQFTANDNIASATTVVTFNATSFGVLIPVTIDTWIEFNADGKIAQYDATFRWFEYLLDFLVEGVATKINATEPDQAVAYVADLLATAICDTHEQHCTGSNQQYTDTASCYDFLTKTVRFGKAHELGRNTLLCREVHEHMVQYRPDVHCSHIGPGGGGYCVDDMDYMQTVLQRYFNDSWIPFGYGTDQNIWLAD
;
A
#
# COMPACT_ATOMS: atom_id res chain seq x y z
N MET A 1 92.42 18.56 -43.97
CA MET A 1 92.74 20.01 -43.88
C MET A 1 91.68 20.67 -43.02
N HIS A 2 92.17 21.39 -41.99
CA HIS A 2 91.56 22.44 -41.17
C HIS A 2 90.17 22.31 -40.49
N PHE A 3 90.27 22.47 -39.17
CA PHE A 3 89.30 22.82 -38.12
C PHE A 3 88.41 24.06 -38.40
N HIS A 4 87.17 24.07 -37.86
CA HIS A 4 86.71 24.93 -36.73
C HIS A 4 85.22 24.67 -36.41
N SER A 5 84.88 24.42 -35.13
CA SER A 5 84.17 25.32 -34.17
C SER A 5 82.69 25.52 -34.49
N GLY A 6 81.68 25.33 -33.62
CA GLY A 6 81.63 25.10 -32.19
C GLY A 6 80.16 25.11 -31.73
N GLN A 7 79.97 25.24 -30.40
CA GLN A 7 78.72 25.36 -29.63
C GLN A 7 77.98 24.07 -29.23
N LEU A 8 78.30 23.61 -28.01
CA LEU A 8 77.39 22.90 -27.13
C LEU A 8 76.29 23.87 -26.65
N GLY A 9 75.02 23.55 -26.93
CA GLY A 9 73.86 24.14 -26.28
C GLY A 9 73.16 23.11 -25.41
N PHE A 10 73.05 23.38 -24.12
CA PHE A 10 72.33 22.59 -23.12
C PHE A 10 70.82 22.56 -23.43
N LEU A 11 70.23 21.36 -23.52
CA LEU A 11 68.78 21.16 -23.45
C LEU A 11 68.37 21.08 -21.97
N LEU A 12 67.67 22.12 -21.48
CA LEU A 12 66.92 22.07 -20.22
C LEU A 12 65.67 21.20 -20.37
N PRO A 13 65.31 20.36 -19.39
CA PRO A 13 63.99 19.72 -19.35
C PRO A 13 62.95 20.74 -18.89
N ILE A 14 61.89 20.92 -19.67
CA ILE A 14 60.70 21.67 -19.26
C ILE A 14 59.95 20.77 -18.25
N ILE A 15 60.07 21.11 -16.97
CA ILE A 15 59.18 20.58 -15.93
C ILE A 15 57.82 21.25 -16.14
N SER A 16 56.88 20.50 -16.71
CA SER A 16 55.48 20.89 -16.74
C SER A 16 54.92 20.79 -15.33
N ALA A 17 54.81 21.94 -14.65
CA ALA A 17 54.09 22.03 -13.40
C ALA A 17 52.59 21.84 -13.71
N CYS A 18 52.08 20.64 -13.50
CA CYS A 18 50.65 20.40 -13.40
C CYS A 18 50.14 21.21 -12.21
N LEU A 19 49.54 22.37 -12.51
CA LEU A 19 48.65 23.08 -11.60
C LEU A 19 47.49 22.13 -11.29
N PHE A 20 47.55 21.45 -10.16
CA PHE A 20 46.36 20.89 -9.54
C PHE A 20 45.47 22.07 -9.17
N ALA A 21 44.54 22.41 -10.05
CA ALA A 21 43.37 23.17 -9.64
C ALA A 21 42.63 22.28 -8.63
N SER A 22 42.76 22.63 -7.35
CA SER A 22 41.84 22.14 -6.33
C SER A 22 40.45 22.57 -6.77
N VAL A 23 39.68 21.64 -7.32
CA VAL A 23 38.24 21.81 -7.45
C VAL A 23 37.75 21.87 -6.01
N GLU A 24 37.48 23.09 -5.52
CA GLU A 24 36.63 23.28 -4.37
C GLU A 24 35.31 22.59 -4.71
N SER A 25 35.12 21.43 -4.10
CA SER A 25 33.81 20.81 -3.94
C SER A 25 32.92 21.90 -3.33
N LYS A 26 32.05 22.49 -4.15
CA LYS A 26 30.87 23.15 -3.62
C LYS A 26 30.16 22.07 -2.83
N SER A 27 30.18 22.17 -1.49
CA SER A 27 29.23 21.42 -0.69
C SER A 27 27.87 21.72 -1.29
N SER A 28 27.20 20.71 -1.84
CA SER A 28 25.77 20.82 -2.05
C SER A 28 25.22 21.09 -0.66
N GLU A 29 24.86 22.35 -0.39
CA GLU A 29 23.96 22.64 0.72
C GLU A 29 22.70 21.85 0.39
N HIS A 30 22.62 20.63 0.94
CA HIS A 30 21.40 19.86 0.89
C HIS A 30 20.32 20.77 1.48
N PRO A 31 19.16 20.92 0.82
CA PRO A 31 18.05 21.67 1.38
C PRO A 31 17.83 21.26 2.84
N ARG A 32 17.57 22.23 3.71
CA ARG A 32 17.29 21.96 5.12
C ARG A 32 16.13 20.95 5.17
N SER A 33 16.35 19.82 5.85
CA SER A 33 15.35 18.76 6.07
C SER A 33 13.98 19.37 6.37
N ALA A 34 12.96 19.00 5.60
CA ALA A 34 11.62 19.58 5.74
C ALA A 34 11.04 19.36 7.15
N PHE A 35 11.35 18.19 7.73
CA PHE A 35 10.94 17.81 9.08
C PHE A 35 12.12 17.34 9.93
N THR A 36 11.98 17.50 11.24
CA THR A 36 12.85 16.84 12.24
C THR A 36 12.40 15.40 12.47
N PHE A 37 13.30 14.56 13.00
CA PHE A 37 12.97 13.19 13.40
C PHE A 37 11.75 13.13 14.34
N ASP A 38 11.68 14.02 15.34
CA ASP A 38 10.57 14.08 16.29
C ASP A 38 9.24 14.50 15.62
N GLN A 39 9.29 15.32 14.57
CA GLN A 39 8.10 15.66 13.79
C GLN A 39 7.62 14.47 12.98
N LEU A 40 8.52 13.78 12.26
CA LEU A 40 8.17 12.59 11.48
C LEU A 40 7.64 11.46 12.37
N TRP A 41 8.23 11.26 13.54
CA TRP A 41 7.71 10.30 14.53
C TRP A 41 6.28 10.63 14.96
N LYS A 42 5.97 11.91 15.20
CA LYS A 42 4.60 12.34 15.55
C LYS A 42 3.62 12.16 14.39
N LEU A 43 4.05 12.42 13.16
CA LEU A 43 3.24 12.24 11.97
C LEU A 43 2.93 10.75 11.71
N GLU A 44 3.95 9.89 11.79
CA GLU A 44 3.81 8.43 11.72
C GLU A 44 2.81 7.91 12.76
N LYS A 45 2.97 8.32 14.03
CA LYS A 45 2.02 7.98 15.08
C LYS A 45 0.62 8.52 14.81
N GLY A 46 0.50 9.74 14.28
CA GLY A 46 -0.77 10.35 13.93
C GLY A 46 -1.55 9.56 12.87
N PHE A 47 -0.84 8.94 11.92
CA PHE A 47 -1.44 7.99 10.98
C PHE A 47 -2.02 6.77 11.72
N TRP A 48 -1.21 6.08 12.53
CA TRP A 48 -1.66 4.90 13.25
C TRP A 48 -2.78 5.18 14.26
N ASP A 49 -2.73 6.31 14.97
CA ASP A 49 -3.80 6.76 15.87
C ASP A 49 -5.12 6.98 15.10
N SER A 50 -5.04 7.46 13.85
CA SER A 50 -6.21 7.65 12.98
C SER A 50 -6.69 6.36 12.32
N PHE A 51 -5.82 5.36 12.18
CA PHE A 51 -6.14 4.05 11.61
C PHE A 51 -6.97 3.18 12.56
N LEU A 52 -6.81 3.35 13.88
CA LEU A 52 -7.55 2.58 14.88
C LEU A 52 -9.06 2.85 14.84
N TYR A 53 -9.87 1.81 15.06
CA TYR A 53 -11.29 1.97 15.34
C TYR A 53 -11.52 2.47 16.79
N PRO A 54 -12.45 3.40 17.05
CA PRO A 54 -13.36 4.07 16.11
C PRO A 54 -12.82 5.41 15.55
N ALA A 55 -11.53 5.71 15.72
CA ALA A 55 -10.95 6.98 15.24
C ALA A 55 -11.00 7.08 13.70
N ASN A 56 -10.83 5.96 13.02
CA ASN A 56 -10.91 5.83 11.56
C ASN A 56 -12.27 6.24 10.96
N LEU A 57 -13.37 6.16 11.71
CA LEU A 57 -14.69 6.60 11.27
C LEU A 57 -14.72 8.09 10.86
N LYS A 58 -13.93 8.93 11.52
CA LYS A 58 -13.82 10.35 11.14
C LYS A 58 -13.19 10.53 9.77
N GLN A 59 -12.28 9.62 9.40
CA GLN A 59 -11.65 9.61 8.10
C GLN A 59 -12.54 8.98 7.04
N THR A 60 -13.53 8.14 7.36
CA THR A 60 -14.44 7.60 6.34
C THR A 60 -15.62 8.54 6.06
N GLN A 61 -16.17 9.17 7.10
CA GLN A 61 -17.41 9.96 7.01
C GLN A 61 -17.21 11.44 6.64
N GLY A 62 -15.97 11.93 6.55
CA GLY A 62 -15.66 13.33 6.23
C GLY A 62 -15.76 13.69 4.74
N ASN A 63 -15.71 14.98 4.41
CA ASN A 63 -15.58 15.44 3.02
C ASN A 63 -14.11 15.50 2.54
N ALA A 64 -13.15 15.53 3.48
CA ALA A 64 -11.71 15.48 3.19
C ALA A 64 -10.95 14.81 4.35
N SER A 65 -9.85 14.13 4.07
CA SER A 65 -8.98 13.58 5.11
C SER A 65 -8.24 14.68 5.87
N THR A 66 -8.08 14.46 7.18
CA THR A 66 -7.15 15.26 7.98
C THR A 66 -5.71 14.78 7.86
N ILE A 67 -5.49 13.59 7.30
CA ILE A 67 -4.19 12.90 7.24
C ILE A 67 -3.63 12.88 5.81
N PHE A 68 -4.46 12.66 4.79
CA PHE A 68 -4.02 12.60 3.40
C PHE A 68 -4.03 13.97 2.73
N ALA A 69 -3.08 14.16 1.81
CA ALA A 69 -3.14 15.20 0.79
C ALA A 69 -4.27 14.91 -0.20
N SER A 70 -4.78 15.93 -0.88
CA SER A 70 -5.88 15.74 -1.84
C SER A 70 -5.52 14.82 -3.00
N ASP A 71 -4.25 14.83 -3.39
CA ASP A 71 -3.63 14.13 -4.51
C ASP A 71 -2.75 12.96 -4.05
N VAL A 72 -3.02 12.40 -2.86
CA VAL A 72 -2.23 11.30 -2.30
C VAL A 72 -2.14 10.10 -3.26
N GLN A 73 -0.96 9.49 -3.33
CA GLN A 73 -0.74 8.21 -4.02
C GLN A 73 -0.49 7.09 -3.01
N GLY A 74 -1.33 6.07 -3.02
CA GLY A 74 -1.25 4.94 -2.10
C GLY A 74 -0.98 3.64 -2.83
N ARG A 75 -0.10 2.79 -2.28
CA ARG A 75 0.05 1.40 -2.73
C ARG A 75 0.03 0.44 -1.55
N VAL A 76 -0.66 -0.68 -1.71
CA VAL A 76 -0.68 -1.78 -0.75
C VAL A 76 -0.37 -3.08 -1.49
N ASP A 77 0.71 -3.75 -1.10
CA ASP A 77 1.34 -4.88 -1.81
C ASP A 77 0.39 -6.01 -2.25
N ILE A 78 -0.54 -6.41 -1.37
CA ILE A 78 -1.49 -7.51 -1.63
C ILE A 78 -2.73 -7.08 -2.43
N THR A 79 -2.93 -5.77 -2.65
CA THR A 79 -4.07 -5.22 -3.38
C THR A 79 -3.64 -4.52 -4.68
N ARG A 80 -3.68 -3.18 -4.71
CA ARG A 80 -3.43 -2.29 -5.86
C ARG A 80 -2.91 -0.92 -5.39
N THR A 81 -2.96 0.02 -6.32
CA THR A 81 -2.73 1.46 -6.13
C THR A 81 -4.05 2.23 -5.95
N PHE A 82 -3.97 3.37 -5.28
CA PHE A 82 -5.12 4.21 -4.94
C PHE A 82 -4.76 5.68 -5.13
N ASP A 83 -5.50 6.37 -6.00
CA ASP A 83 -5.20 7.76 -6.36
C ASP A 83 -6.21 8.73 -5.74
N GLY A 84 -5.68 9.76 -5.07
CA GLY A 84 -6.46 10.83 -4.46
C GLY A 84 -7.06 10.48 -3.10
N ASP A 85 -7.43 11.53 -2.38
CA ASP A 85 -7.90 11.44 -0.99
C ASP A 85 -9.08 10.48 -0.81
N GLU A 86 -10.08 10.57 -1.68
CA GLU A 86 -11.36 9.87 -1.50
C GLU A 86 -11.19 8.35 -1.52
N LEU A 87 -10.50 7.81 -2.53
CA LEU A 87 -10.23 6.37 -2.60
C LEU A 87 -9.34 5.93 -1.43
N ASN A 88 -8.25 6.64 -1.16
CA ASN A 88 -7.35 6.25 -0.08
C ASN A 88 -8.05 6.20 1.28
N ARG A 89 -8.97 7.12 1.56
CA ARG A 89 -9.75 7.09 2.80
C ARG A 89 -10.65 5.85 2.90
N GLU A 90 -11.28 5.45 1.82
CA GLU A 90 -12.17 4.29 1.79
C GLU A 90 -11.41 2.98 1.93
N TYR A 91 -10.27 2.82 1.25
CA TYR A 91 -9.48 1.59 1.35
C TYR A 91 -8.72 1.48 2.68
N ILE A 92 -8.15 2.59 3.18
CA ILE A 92 -7.33 2.54 4.39
C ILE A 92 -8.15 2.64 5.66
N PHE A 93 -9.27 3.37 5.66
CA PHE A 93 -10.10 3.52 6.84
C PHE A 93 -11.44 2.79 6.73
N GLY A 94 -12.07 2.82 5.54
CA GLY A 94 -13.40 2.23 5.30
C GLY A 94 -13.42 0.71 5.45
N LEU A 95 -12.38 0.03 4.94
CA LEU A 95 -12.20 -1.42 5.07
C LEU A 95 -12.26 -1.90 6.53
N PHE A 96 -11.85 -1.06 7.47
CA PHE A 96 -11.69 -1.43 8.87
C PHE A 96 -12.59 -0.64 9.82
N ALA A 97 -13.70 -0.11 9.30
CA ALA A 97 -14.59 0.80 10.01
C ALA A 97 -15.79 0.11 10.68
N ASP A 98 -16.08 -1.15 10.36
CA ASP A 98 -17.25 -1.85 10.90
C ASP A 98 -16.85 -3.12 11.67
N PRO A 99 -16.97 -3.12 13.01
CA PRO A 99 -16.62 -4.29 13.83
C PRO A 99 -17.69 -5.40 13.82
N GLU A 100 -18.90 -5.12 13.34
CA GLU A 100 -20.02 -6.06 13.32
C GLU A 100 -20.15 -6.75 11.96
N HIS A 101 -19.55 -6.18 10.91
CA HIS A 101 -19.58 -6.73 9.57
C HIS A 101 -18.54 -7.85 9.38
N VAL A 102 -18.87 -8.82 8.52
CA VAL A 102 -17.98 -9.94 8.22
C VAL A 102 -16.74 -9.42 7.51
N SER A 103 -15.55 -9.72 8.05
CA SER A 103 -14.27 -9.34 7.45
C SER A 103 -13.19 -10.38 7.78
N LEU A 104 -12.19 -10.47 6.90
CA LEU A 104 -11.09 -11.41 7.05
C LEU A 104 -10.25 -11.16 8.32
N VAL A 105 -9.95 -9.89 8.60
CA VAL A 105 -9.07 -9.51 9.73
C VAL A 105 -9.78 -8.69 10.82
N GLY A 106 -10.96 -8.14 10.57
CA GLY A 106 -11.64 -7.29 11.55
C GLY A 106 -11.14 -5.85 11.59
N VAL A 107 -11.31 -5.19 12.74
CA VAL A 107 -10.94 -3.77 12.92
C VAL A 107 -9.67 -3.60 13.76
N PRO A 108 -8.78 -2.64 13.46
CA PRO A 108 -7.57 -2.39 14.24
C PRO A 108 -7.93 -1.68 15.55
N ILE A 109 -7.44 -2.19 16.68
CA ILE A 109 -7.78 -1.68 18.02
C ILE A 109 -6.56 -1.18 18.82
N ALA A 110 -5.36 -1.60 18.44
CA ALA A 110 -4.11 -1.17 19.05
C ALA A 110 -2.96 -1.34 18.08
N TYR A 111 -1.86 -0.61 18.29
CA TYR A 111 -0.63 -0.80 17.52
C TYR A 111 0.61 -0.59 18.40
N ASN A 112 1.74 -1.13 17.93
CA ASN A 112 3.05 -0.83 18.45
C ASN A 112 4.07 -0.70 17.30
N ILE A 113 4.75 0.44 17.21
CA ILE A 113 5.83 0.63 16.24
C ILE A 113 7.09 -0.02 16.81
N THR A 114 7.61 -1.01 16.09
CA THR A 114 8.76 -1.83 16.52
C THR A 114 10.07 -1.43 15.86
N GLN A 115 9.99 -0.82 14.68
CA GLN A 115 11.13 -0.30 13.92
C GLN A 115 10.69 1.04 13.32
N PHE A 116 11.59 2.03 13.34
CA PHE A 116 11.32 3.34 12.77
C PHE A 116 12.60 4.00 12.30
N THR A 117 12.56 4.58 11.11
CA THR A 117 13.61 5.44 10.57
C THR A 117 12.94 6.60 9.81
N ALA A 118 13.60 7.76 9.80
CA ALA A 118 13.02 8.94 9.19
C ALA A 118 14.10 9.96 8.80
N ASN A 119 13.92 10.57 7.62
CA ASN A 119 14.85 11.54 7.06
C ASN A 119 14.10 12.42 6.04
N ASP A 120 14.46 13.71 5.99
CA ASP A 120 13.82 14.71 5.13
C ASP A 120 12.32 14.88 5.41
N ASN A 121 11.47 14.37 4.52
CA ASN A 121 10.02 14.30 4.66
C ASN A 121 9.47 12.87 4.60
N ILE A 122 10.35 11.86 4.69
CA ILE A 122 10.00 10.44 4.58
C ILE A 122 10.18 9.77 5.95
N ALA A 123 9.19 8.96 6.32
CA ALA A 123 9.26 8.02 7.43
C ALA A 123 9.06 6.59 6.92
N SER A 124 9.69 5.63 7.60
CA SER A 124 9.40 4.22 7.42
C SER A 124 9.33 3.52 8.76
N ALA A 125 8.35 2.63 8.91
CA ALA A 125 8.08 1.93 10.14
C ALA A 125 7.70 0.47 9.90
N THR A 126 8.03 -0.39 10.87
CA THR A 126 7.41 -1.70 11.05
C THR A 126 6.49 -1.64 12.24
N THR A 127 5.20 -1.85 12.01
CA THR A 127 4.16 -1.73 13.04
C THR A 127 3.43 -3.05 13.21
N VAL A 128 3.32 -3.50 14.47
CA VAL A 128 2.44 -4.61 14.83
C VAL A 128 1.09 -4.04 15.24
N VAL A 129 0.06 -4.31 14.46
CA VAL A 129 -1.31 -3.87 14.69
C VAL A 129 -2.12 -5.04 15.23
N THR A 130 -2.83 -4.83 16.33
CA THR A 130 -3.80 -5.81 16.84
C THR A 130 -5.14 -5.53 16.21
N PHE A 131 -5.64 -6.50 15.45
CA PHE A 131 -6.97 -6.49 14.88
C PHE A 131 -7.93 -7.33 15.74
N ASN A 132 -9.18 -6.88 15.83
CA ASN A 132 -10.29 -7.59 16.43
C ASN A 132 -11.17 -8.19 15.34
N ALA A 133 -10.95 -9.47 15.03
CA ALA A 133 -11.73 -10.21 14.05
C ALA A 133 -12.98 -10.81 14.70
N THR A 134 -13.99 -9.97 14.94
CA THR A 134 -15.24 -10.37 15.60
C THR A 134 -15.88 -11.59 14.93
N SER A 135 -15.87 -11.64 13.59
CA SER A 135 -16.36 -12.76 12.76
C SER A 135 -15.79 -14.12 13.17
N PHE A 136 -14.53 -14.13 13.61
CA PHE A 136 -13.80 -15.33 14.02
C PHE A 136 -13.65 -15.45 15.54
N GLY A 137 -13.96 -14.40 16.30
CA GLY A 137 -13.85 -14.34 17.76
C GLY A 137 -12.41 -14.33 18.27
N VAL A 138 -11.47 -13.81 17.48
CA VAL A 138 -10.03 -13.82 17.77
C VAL A 138 -9.41 -12.43 17.63
N LEU A 139 -8.36 -12.18 18.43
CA LEU A 139 -7.47 -11.05 18.24
C LEU A 139 -6.27 -11.49 17.40
N ILE A 140 -5.97 -10.74 16.35
CA ILE A 140 -4.97 -11.11 15.37
C ILE A 140 -3.89 -10.03 15.33
N PRO A 141 -2.62 -10.35 15.64
CA PRO A 141 -1.51 -9.45 15.37
C PRO A 141 -1.15 -9.50 13.88
N VAL A 142 -1.15 -8.34 13.22
CA VAL A 142 -0.74 -8.19 11.82
C VAL A 142 0.44 -7.24 11.78
N THR A 143 1.51 -7.62 11.06
CA THR A 143 2.69 -6.77 10.90
C THR A 143 2.58 -6.02 9.57
N ILE A 144 2.64 -4.69 9.62
CA ILE A 144 2.56 -3.82 8.46
C ILE A 144 3.84 -2.98 8.39
N ASP A 145 4.52 -3.04 7.26
CA ASP A 145 5.62 -2.12 6.96
C ASP A 145 5.11 -0.95 6.13
N THR A 146 5.53 0.25 6.45
CA THR A 146 5.15 1.47 5.74
C THR A 146 6.38 2.24 5.27
N TRP A 147 6.27 2.82 4.09
CA TRP A 147 6.99 4.02 3.66
C TRP A 147 5.96 5.11 3.50
N ILE A 148 6.17 6.27 4.14
CA ILE A 148 5.24 7.39 4.11
C ILE A 148 6.03 8.66 3.83
N GLU A 149 5.60 9.40 2.81
CA GLU A 149 6.09 10.72 2.51
C GLU A 149 5.06 11.77 2.93
N PHE A 150 5.53 12.82 3.59
CA PHE A 150 4.69 13.93 4.04
C PHE A 150 4.96 15.19 3.20
N ASN A 151 3.90 15.89 2.80
CA ASN A 151 4.02 17.21 2.20
C ASN A 151 4.34 18.29 3.25
N ALA A 152 4.53 19.54 2.83
CA ALA A 152 4.86 20.66 3.72
C ALA A 152 3.82 20.94 4.82
N ASP A 153 2.57 20.52 4.64
CA ASP A 153 1.50 20.65 5.64
C ASP A 153 1.49 19.48 6.65
N GLY A 154 2.41 18.51 6.50
CA GLY A 154 2.46 17.30 7.30
C GLY A 154 1.39 16.27 6.93
N LYS A 155 0.76 16.41 5.75
CA LYS A 155 -0.17 15.41 5.21
C LYS A 155 0.56 14.38 4.39
N ILE A 156 0.08 13.15 4.39
CA ILE A 156 0.63 12.06 3.58
C ILE A 156 0.41 12.39 2.09
N ALA A 157 1.51 12.53 1.36
CA ALA A 157 1.54 12.78 -0.07
C ALA A 157 1.65 11.47 -0.86
N GLN A 158 2.42 10.51 -0.37
CA GLN A 158 2.44 9.16 -0.90
C GLN A 158 2.75 8.14 0.19
N TYR A 159 2.29 6.91 0.02
CA TYR A 159 2.66 5.80 0.88
C TYR A 159 2.76 4.47 0.12
N ASP A 160 3.64 3.60 0.61
CA ASP A 160 3.77 2.21 0.17
C ASP A 160 3.70 1.30 1.40
N ALA A 161 2.70 0.43 1.43
CA ALA A 161 2.44 -0.44 2.57
C ALA A 161 2.57 -1.92 2.19
N THR A 162 3.20 -2.69 3.07
CA THR A 162 3.37 -4.13 2.92
C THR A 162 2.77 -4.86 4.11
N PHE A 163 1.83 -5.77 3.85
CA PHE A 163 1.32 -6.69 4.85
C PHE A 163 2.29 -7.86 4.99
N ARG A 164 3.22 -7.74 5.94
CA ARG A 164 4.29 -8.71 6.12
C ARG A 164 3.72 -10.07 6.50
N TRP A 165 4.08 -11.10 5.72
CA TRP A 165 3.65 -12.48 5.89
C TRP A 165 2.13 -12.70 5.76
N PHE A 166 1.46 -11.91 4.93
CA PHE A 166 0.01 -12.05 4.73
C PHE A 166 -0.41 -13.46 4.29
N GLU A 167 0.42 -14.17 3.51
CA GLU A 167 0.20 -15.58 3.18
C GLU A 167 0.10 -16.46 4.42
N TYR A 168 1.04 -16.30 5.35
CA TYR A 168 1.03 -17.06 6.58
C TYR A 168 -0.14 -16.68 7.50
N LEU A 169 -0.55 -15.40 7.49
CA LEU A 169 -1.76 -14.96 8.19
C LEU A 169 -3.02 -15.62 7.60
N LEU A 170 -3.15 -15.68 6.28
CA LEU A 170 -4.29 -16.30 5.62
C LEU A 170 -4.36 -17.80 5.96
N ASP A 171 -3.22 -18.51 5.92
CA ASP A 171 -3.14 -19.91 6.32
C ASP A 171 -3.58 -20.10 7.78
N PHE A 172 -3.07 -19.26 8.70
CA PHE A 172 -3.44 -19.29 10.12
C PHE A 172 -4.96 -19.11 10.33
N LEU A 173 -5.58 -18.20 9.57
CA LEU A 173 -7.02 -17.96 9.66
C LEU A 173 -7.83 -19.17 9.16
N VAL A 174 -7.44 -19.73 8.02
CA VAL A 174 -8.10 -20.90 7.44
C VAL A 174 -7.94 -22.13 8.34
N GLU A 175 -6.76 -22.36 8.94
CA GLU A 175 -6.54 -23.43 9.92
C GLU A 175 -7.37 -23.23 11.20
N GLY A 176 -7.51 -21.99 11.67
CA GLY A 176 -8.38 -21.65 12.79
C GLY A 176 -9.84 -21.98 12.50
N VAL A 177 -10.33 -21.67 11.30
CA VAL A 177 -11.67 -22.05 10.83
C VAL A 177 -11.80 -23.58 10.73
N ALA A 178 -10.81 -24.26 10.15
CA ALA A 178 -10.79 -25.72 10.02
C ALA A 178 -10.99 -26.39 11.39
N THR A 179 -10.28 -25.89 12.41
CA THR A 179 -10.41 -26.36 13.79
C THR A 179 -11.81 -26.09 14.34
N LYS A 180 -12.34 -24.87 14.14
CA LYS A 180 -13.67 -24.47 14.62
C LYS A 180 -14.81 -25.33 14.05
N ILE A 181 -14.71 -25.72 12.79
CA ILE A 181 -15.74 -26.53 12.10
C ILE A 181 -15.48 -28.04 12.16
N ASN A 182 -14.40 -28.48 12.82
CA ASN A 182 -13.93 -29.87 12.80
C ASN A 182 -13.75 -30.41 11.37
N ALA A 183 -13.14 -29.61 10.49
CA ALA A 183 -12.82 -30.03 9.14
C ALA A 183 -11.85 -31.23 9.15
N THR A 184 -12.12 -32.20 8.29
CA THR A 184 -11.23 -33.35 8.03
C THR A 184 -10.30 -33.09 6.86
N GLU A 185 -10.63 -32.13 5.98
CA GLU A 185 -9.84 -31.76 4.81
C GLU A 185 -9.71 -30.23 4.70
N PRO A 186 -8.55 -29.68 4.24
CA PRO A 186 -8.34 -28.24 4.10
C PRO A 186 -9.42 -27.52 3.26
N ASP A 187 -9.89 -28.17 2.20
CA ASP A 187 -10.89 -27.61 1.28
C ASP A 187 -12.22 -27.30 1.96
N GLN A 188 -12.55 -27.99 3.06
CA GLN A 188 -13.78 -27.73 3.80
C GLN A 188 -13.74 -26.38 4.52
N ALA A 189 -12.58 -26.00 5.05
CA ALA A 189 -12.39 -24.70 5.69
C ALA A 189 -12.45 -23.58 4.66
N VAL A 190 -11.79 -23.74 3.51
CA VAL A 190 -11.86 -22.79 2.41
C VAL A 190 -13.28 -22.64 1.90
N ALA A 191 -14.02 -23.74 1.69
CA ALA A 191 -15.41 -23.70 1.26
C ALA A 191 -16.31 -23.00 2.29
N TYR A 192 -16.09 -23.21 3.59
CA TYR A 192 -16.83 -22.52 4.65
C TYR A 192 -16.56 -21.02 4.65
N VAL A 193 -15.29 -20.60 4.53
CA VAL A 193 -14.96 -19.17 4.43
C VAL A 193 -15.55 -18.58 3.15
N ALA A 194 -15.48 -19.29 2.03
CA ALA A 194 -16.04 -18.83 0.76
C ALA A 194 -17.56 -18.63 0.84
N ASP A 195 -18.30 -19.53 1.47
CA ASP A 195 -19.75 -19.41 1.72
C ASP A 195 -20.07 -18.17 2.58
N LEU A 196 -19.32 -17.96 3.67
CA LEU A 196 -19.48 -16.82 4.56
C LEU A 196 -19.25 -15.48 3.82
N LEU A 197 -18.14 -15.39 3.07
CA LEU A 197 -17.78 -14.17 2.33
C LEU A 197 -18.75 -13.91 1.17
N ALA A 198 -19.12 -14.95 0.42
CA ALA A 198 -20.06 -14.81 -0.69
C ALA A 198 -21.43 -14.35 -0.20
N THR A 199 -21.90 -14.88 0.94
CA THR A 199 -23.16 -14.44 1.56
C THR A 199 -23.10 -12.97 1.93
N ALA A 200 -22.04 -12.54 2.64
CA ALA A 200 -21.88 -11.14 3.04
C ALA A 200 -21.83 -10.18 1.84
N ILE A 201 -21.05 -10.52 0.80
CA ILE A 201 -20.97 -9.72 -0.43
C ILE A 201 -22.34 -9.62 -1.12
N CYS A 202 -23.10 -10.72 -1.20
CA CYS A 202 -24.42 -10.71 -1.83
C CYS A 202 -25.45 -9.92 -1.01
N ASP A 203 -25.38 -9.96 0.32
CA ASP A 203 -26.22 -9.13 1.19
C ASP A 203 -25.91 -7.64 0.99
N THR A 204 -24.62 -7.27 0.97
CA THR A 204 -24.17 -5.90 0.65
C THR A 204 -24.65 -5.46 -0.74
N HIS A 205 -24.54 -6.34 -1.75
CA HIS A 205 -25.01 -6.08 -3.11
C HIS A 205 -26.53 -5.81 -3.14
N GLU A 206 -27.35 -6.67 -2.54
CA GLU A 206 -28.80 -6.49 -2.51
C GLU A 206 -29.22 -5.22 -1.78
N GLN A 207 -28.51 -4.86 -0.71
CA GLN A 207 -28.83 -3.69 0.10
C GLN A 207 -28.49 -2.36 -0.61
N HIS A 208 -27.37 -2.31 -1.33
CA HIS A 208 -26.78 -1.04 -1.79
C HIS A 208 -26.66 -0.91 -3.31
N CYS A 209 -26.52 -2.01 -4.04
CA CYS A 209 -26.26 -2.01 -5.47
C CYS A 209 -27.56 -2.21 -6.27
N THR A 210 -28.40 -1.17 -6.25
CA THR A 210 -29.70 -1.16 -6.92
C THR A 210 -29.73 -0.21 -8.13
N GLY A 211 -30.77 -0.32 -8.95
CA GLY A 211 -30.98 0.60 -10.09
C GLY A 211 -29.84 0.52 -11.12
N SER A 212 -29.19 1.65 -11.42
CA SER A 212 -28.05 1.69 -12.35
C SER A 212 -26.80 0.98 -11.83
N ASN A 213 -26.72 0.76 -10.50
CA ASN A 213 -25.58 0.12 -9.86
C ASN A 213 -25.78 -1.40 -9.68
N GLN A 214 -26.90 -1.94 -10.16
CA GLN A 214 -27.19 -3.38 -10.10
C GLN A 214 -26.13 -4.19 -10.86
N GLN A 215 -25.47 -5.12 -10.17
CA GLN A 215 -24.45 -6.00 -10.75
C GLN A 215 -24.94 -7.42 -11.04
N TYR A 216 -25.82 -7.93 -10.18
CA TYR A 216 -26.39 -9.26 -10.26
C TYR A 216 -27.90 -9.18 -10.44
N THR A 217 -28.52 -10.17 -11.09
CA THR A 217 -29.97 -10.18 -11.26
C THR A 217 -30.71 -10.46 -9.96
N ASP A 218 -30.09 -11.27 -9.10
CA ASP A 218 -30.60 -11.72 -7.81
C ASP A 218 -29.46 -12.31 -6.95
N THR A 219 -29.72 -12.51 -5.66
CA THR A 219 -28.81 -13.11 -4.68
C THR A 219 -28.24 -14.46 -5.14
N ALA A 220 -29.04 -15.30 -5.81
CA ALA A 220 -28.59 -16.63 -6.24
C ALA A 220 -27.53 -16.53 -7.35
N SER A 221 -27.73 -15.61 -8.31
CA SER A 221 -26.76 -15.33 -9.37
C SER A 221 -25.46 -14.72 -8.81
N CYS A 222 -25.56 -13.87 -7.78
CA CYS A 222 -24.41 -13.36 -7.05
C CYS A 222 -23.62 -14.50 -6.39
N TYR A 223 -24.31 -15.31 -5.59
CA TYR A 223 -23.70 -16.40 -4.84
C TYR A 223 -23.04 -17.44 -5.77
N ASP A 224 -23.72 -17.83 -6.85
CA ASP A 224 -23.20 -18.76 -7.83
C ASP A 224 -21.96 -18.22 -8.54
N PHE A 225 -21.93 -16.93 -8.88
CA PHE A 225 -20.74 -16.33 -9.45
C PHE A 225 -19.56 -16.37 -8.46
N LEU A 226 -19.78 -15.95 -7.22
CA LEU A 226 -18.76 -15.85 -6.17
C LEU A 226 -18.18 -17.20 -5.74
N THR A 227 -18.98 -18.26 -5.79
CA THR A 227 -18.57 -19.60 -5.31
C THR A 227 -18.22 -20.58 -6.42
N LYS A 228 -18.69 -20.37 -7.66
CA LYS A 228 -18.49 -21.31 -8.78
C LYS A 228 -17.71 -20.74 -9.95
N THR A 229 -17.64 -19.41 -10.10
CA THR A 229 -17.03 -18.79 -11.28
C THR A 229 -15.67 -18.16 -10.96
N VAL A 230 -15.58 -17.40 -9.87
CA VAL A 230 -14.30 -16.83 -9.42
C VAL A 230 -13.59 -17.78 -8.48
N ARG A 231 -12.25 -17.70 -8.46
CA ARG A 231 -11.42 -18.43 -7.50
C ARG A 231 -11.47 -17.73 -6.14
N PHE A 232 -11.28 -18.48 -5.06
CA PHE A 232 -11.16 -17.94 -3.70
C PHE A 232 -10.15 -16.78 -3.66
N GLY A 233 -8.94 -17.04 -4.16
CA GLY A 233 -7.85 -16.08 -4.25
C GLY A 233 -6.68 -16.50 -3.38
N LYS A 234 -5.46 -16.21 -3.84
CA LYS A 234 -4.24 -16.37 -3.05
C LYS A 234 -3.96 -15.10 -2.24
N ALA A 235 -3.04 -15.19 -1.30
CA ALA A 235 -2.64 -14.10 -0.43
C ALA A 235 -2.18 -12.81 -1.15
N HIS A 236 -1.64 -12.92 -2.35
CA HIS A 236 -1.22 -11.78 -3.19
C HIS A 236 -2.29 -11.37 -4.23
N GLU A 237 -3.51 -11.90 -4.13
CA GLU A 237 -4.57 -11.73 -5.12
C GLU A 237 -5.79 -10.95 -4.59
N LEU A 238 -5.62 -10.11 -3.56
CA LEU A 238 -6.68 -9.22 -3.05
C LEU A 238 -6.92 -8.03 -3.99
N GLY A 239 -6.11 -7.87 -5.02
CA GLY A 239 -6.35 -6.96 -6.16
C GLY A 239 -6.50 -7.72 -7.48
N ARG A 240 -7.06 -8.93 -7.49
CA ARG A 240 -7.25 -9.75 -8.70
C ARG A 240 -8.69 -10.21 -8.85
N ASN A 241 -9.04 -10.95 -9.91
CA ASN A 241 -10.41 -11.44 -10.09
C ASN A 241 -10.71 -12.63 -9.16
N THR A 242 -10.90 -12.33 -7.87
CA THR A 242 -11.04 -13.32 -6.80
C THR A 242 -12.21 -12.98 -5.88
N LEU A 243 -12.61 -13.95 -5.06
CA LEU A 243 -13.55 -13.73 -3.96
C LEU A 243 -12.93 -12.81 -2.89
N LEU A 244 -11.66 -13.02 -2.54
CA LEU A 244 -10.95 -12.19 -1.55
C LEU A 244 -10.86 -10.71 -1.98
N CYS A 245 -10.66 -10.41 -3.26
CA CYS A 245 -10.73 -9.03 -3.73
C CYS A 245 -12.12 -8.42 -3.47
N ARG A 246 -13.19 -9.15 -3.79
CA ARG A 246 -14.56 -8.65 -3.60
C ARG A 246 -14.92 -8.49 -2.13
N GLU A 247 -14.39 -9.35 -1.26
CA GLU A 247 -14.47 -9.18 0.19
C GLU A 247 -13.81 -7.87 0.65
N VAL A 248 -12.69 -7.47 0.08
CA VAL A 248 -12.11 -6.15 0.39
C VAL A 248 -13.05 -5.03 -0.05
N HIS A 249 -13.58 -5.07 -1.27
CA HIS A 249 -14.34 -3.95 -1.82
C HIS A 249 -15.76 -3.79 -1.26
N GLU A 250 -16.39 -4.86 -0.77
CA GLU A 250 -17.78 -4.81 -0.32
C GLU A 250 -17.96 -3.86 0.89
N HIS A 251 -16.98 -3.79 1.79
CA HIS A 251 -16.98 -2.85 2.93
C HIS A 251 -17.18 -1.38 2.53
N MET A 252 -16.76 -1.02 1.31
CA MET A 252 -16.81 0.36 0.82
C MET A 252 -18.11 0.71 0.09
N VAL A 253 -18.91 -0.31 -0.26
CA VAL A 253 -20.14 -0.13 -1.06
C VAL A 253 -21.14 0.78 -0.35
N GLN A 254 -21.25 0.70 0.98
CA GLN A 254 -22.16 1.56 1.74
C GLN A 254 -21.81 3.06 1.66
N TYR A 255 -20.54 3.41 1.38
CA TYR A 255 -20.11 4.80 1.28
C TYR A 255 -20.38 5.38 -0.10
N ARG A 256 -20.01 4.65 -1.17
CA ARG A 256 -20.19 5.08 -2.56
C ARG A 256 -20.60 3.92 -3.48
N PRO A 257 -21.89 3.54 -3.50
CA PRO A 257 -22.36 2.44 -4.33
C PRO A 257 -22.09 2.63 -5.83
N ASP A 258 -22.14 3.86 -6.33
CA ASP A 258 -21.89 4.20 -7.74
C ASP A 258 -20.45 3.92 -8.18
N VAL A 259 -19.50 3.87 -7.24
CA VAL A 259 -18.11 3.49 -7.49
C VAL A 259 -17.91 2.00 -7.21
N HIS A 260 -18.21 1.56 -5.98
CA HIS A 260 -17.77 0.25 -5.49
C HIS A 260 -18.65 -0.92 -5.91
N CYS A 261 -19.91 -0.70 -6.30
CA CYS A 261 -20.77 -1.81 -6.72
C CYS A 261 -20.13 -2.57 -7.89
N SER A 262 -19.55 -1.86 -8.86
CA SER A 262 -18.90 -2.49 -10.01
C SER A 262 -17.72 -3.41 -9.60
N HIS A 263 -17.03 -3.11 -8.50
CA HIS A 263 -15.89 -3.87 -8.00
C HIS A 263 -16.32 -5.25 -7.45
N ILE A 264 -17.47 -5.32 -6.78
CA ILE A 264 -18.01 -6.57 -6.24
C ILE A 264 -18.77 -7.39 -7.29
N GLY A 265 -19.05 -6.81 -8.46
CA GLY A 265 -19.79 -7.45 -9.55
C GLY A 265 -18.96 -8.40 -10.45
N PRO A 266 -19.57 -9.00 -11.48
CA PRO A 266 -18.89 -9.89 -12.41
C PRO A 266 -17.75 -9.25 -13.19
N GLY A 267 -17.89 -7.96 -13.53
CA GLY A 267 -16.88 -7.21 -14.27
C GLY A 267 -15.68 -6.78 -13.42
N GLY A 268 -15.79 -6.82 -12.09
CA GLY A 268 -14.75 -6.40 -11.15
C GLY A 268 -14.41 -4.90 -11.19
N GLY A 269 -15.10 -4.11 -12.02
CA GLY A 269 -14.96 -2.66 -12.14
C GLY A 269 -13.54 -2.13 -12.31
N GLY A 270 -12.64 -2.94 -12.90
CA GLY A 270 -11.22 -2.58 -13.06
C GLY A 270 -10.35 -2.80 -11.82
N TYR A 271 -10.92 -3.19 -10.69
CA TYR A 271 -10.18 -3.49 -9.45
C TYR A 271 -10.10 -5.00 -9.16
N CYS A 272 -11.19 -5.74 -9.29
CA CYS A 272 -11.17 -7.20 -9.16
C CYS A 272 -11.04 -7.88 -10.52
N VAL A 273 -9.92 -7.62 -11.20
CA VAL A 273 -9.62 -8.11 -12.56
C VAL A 273 -8.20 -8.74 -12.63
N ASP A 274 -7.96 -9.61 -13.61
CA ASP A 274 -6.67 -10.28 -13.82
C ASP A 274 -5.82 -9.55 -14.88
N ASP A 275 -5.50 -8.29 -14.62
CA ASP A 275 -4.81 -7.36 -15.55
C ASP A 275 -3.34 -7.09 -15.18
N MET A 276 -2.83 -7.71 -14.11
CA MET A 276 -1.48 -7.52 -13.61
C MET A 276 -0.74 -8.85 -13.44
N ASP A 277 0.43 -8.95 -14.07
CA ASP A 277 1.41 -10.00 -13.81
C ASP A 277 2.54 -9.56 -12.86
N TYR A 278 3.43 -10.49 -12.54
CA TYR A 278 4.56 -10.24 -11.63
C TYR A 278 5.51 -9.15 -12.15
N MET A 279 5.85 -9.19 -13.44
CA MET A 279 6.80 -8.23 -14.02
C MET A 279 6.21 -6.83 -14.06
N GLN A 280 4.94 -6.70 -14.44
CA GLN A 280 4.21 -5.43 -14.41
C GLN A 280 4.15 -4.86 -12.99
N THR A 281 3.88 -5.70 -11.99
CA THR A 281 3.81 -5.28 -10.58
C THR A 281 5.16 -4.75 -10.10
N VAL A 282 6.25 -5.49 -10.33
CA VAL A 282 7.60 -5.10 -9.89
C VAL A 282 8.12 -3.87 -10.63
N LEU A 283 7.80 -3.74 -11.93
CA LEU A 283 8.30 -2.66 -12.77
C LEU A 283 7.36 -1.43 -12.80
N GLN A 284 6.27 -1.45 -12.03
CA GLN A 284 5.29 -0.36 -12.03
C GLN A 284 5.93 0.95 -11.56
N ARG A 285 5.87 1.96 -12.43
CA ARG A 285 6.22 3.35 -12.12
C ARG A 285 4.97 4.07 -11.66
N TYR A 286 4.80 4.18 -10.35
CA TYR A 286 3.56 4.68 -9.77
C TYR A 286 3.73 6.01 -9.04
N PHE A 287 4.76 6.11 -8.19
CA PHE A 287 4.98 7.28 -7.36
C PHE A 287 5.56 8.45 -8.15
N ASN A 288 5.05 9.64 -7.88
CA ASN A 288 5.52 10.89 -8.50
C ASN A 288 6.84 11.36 -7.88
N ASP A 289 7.04 11.10 -6.58
CA ASP A 289 8.21 11.55 -5.84
C ASP A 289 9.15 10.41 -5.44
N SER A 290 10.43 10.72 -5.30
CA SER A 290 11.47 9.74 -4.99
C SER A 290 11.53 9.41 -3.51
N TRP A 291 11.55 8.12 -3.20
CA TRP A 291 11.82 7.61 -1.84
C TRP A 291 13.28 7.78 -1.38
N ILE A 292 14.15 8.37 -2.22
CA ILE A 292 15.57 8.56 -1.93
C ILE A 292 15.83 10.04 -1.59
N PRO A 293 16.11 10.37 -0.30
CA PRO A 293 16.16 11.75 0.15
C PRO A 293 17.47 12.47 -0.23
N PHE A 294 17.50 13.77 0.04
CA PHE A 294 18.69 14.63 -0.07
C PHE A 294 19.30 14.73 -1.48
N GLY A 295 18.54 14.39 -2.52
CA GLY A 295 19.00 14.43 -3.91
C GLY A 295 19.94 13.27 -4.28
N TYR A 296 20.02 12.22 -3.46
CA TYR A 296 20.63 10.96 -3.86
C TYR A 296 19.70 10.19 -4.82
N GLY A 297 20.26 9.27 -5.61
CA GLY A 297 19.48 8.39 -6.47
C GLY A 297 18.72 9.10 -7.59
N THR A 298 19.13 10.31 -7.98
CA THR A 298 18.50 11.05 -9.10
C THR A 298 18.64 10.31 -10.44
N ASP A 299 19.67 9.48 -10.59
CA ASP A 299 19.85 8.55 -11.69
C ASP A 299 18.82 7.39 -11.68
N GLN A 300 18.16 7.15 -10.54
CA GLN A 300 17.10 6.16 -10.36
C GLN A 300 15.70 6.75 -10.50
N ASN A 301 15.56 8.04 -10.82
CA ASN A 301 14.24 8.66 -11.08
C ASN A 301 13.53 8.08 -12.32
N ILE A 302 14.18 7.20 -13.08
CA ILE A 302 13.55 6.36 -14.10
C ILE A 302 12.40 5.48 -13.56
N TRP A 303 12.28 5.36 -12.24
CA TRP A 303 11.22 4.59 -11.55
C TRP A 303 10.05 5.46 -11.08
N LEU A 304 10.11 6.78 -11.29
CA LEU A 304 8.98 7.68 -11.03
C LEU A 304 7.95 7.58 -12.15
N ALA A 305 6.69 7.91 -11.84
CA ALA A 305 5.65 8.09 -12.84
C ALA A 305 6.06 9.16 -13.87
N ASP A 306 5.60 8.98 -15.12
CA ASP A 306 5.91 9.87 -16.25
C ASP A 306 5.17 11.22 -16.17
#